data_AF-A0A7K9Y8Q8-F1
#
_entry.id   AF-A0A7K9Y8Q8-F1
#
_cell.length_a   1.000
_cell.length_b   1.000
_cell.length_c   1.000
_cell.angle_alpha   90.00
_cell.angle_beta   90.00
_cell.angle_gamma   90.00
#
_symmetry.space_group_name_H-M   'P 1'
#
loop_
_entity.id
_entity.type
_entity.pdbx_description
1 polymer ?
#
loop_
_entity_poly.entity_id
_entity_poly.type
_entity_poly.pdbx_seq_one_letter_code
_entity_poly.pdbx_strand_id
1 'polypeptide(L)'
;QVYRVLGLNQSEIDAHFTGPAFLAWNRMGNLHGWAGPLPRAWHLQQLYLQYRIVERMRSLGMTTVLPAFAGHVPRGVLRVFPRINATRLGSWSHFDCTLSCAYLLSPEEPMFQVIGTLFLKELIKEFGTDHIYSADTFNEMSPLSSDPAYLAGISSAVFRAMTGVDPEAQWLMQGWLFQHQPTFWQPPQVQAVLRAVPLGRMIVLDLFAESKPVYEWTESFYGQPFIWCMLHNFGGNHGLFGAVEAINRGPFVARRFPNSTMVGTGLAPEGIEQNDVVYELMNELGWRQEPLDLHAWVSRYAQRRYGAPSAAASAAWQLLLRSVYNCSGACVNHNRSPLVHRPSLHMDTRLWYNASDVYEAWRLLLSAATALGSSPAFRYDVADVTRQAVQQLVGDYYQRIRDAFQRRALPELLAAGGVLLYDLLPELDALLGSQRLFLLGRWLQAARDTAASEREAEQYERNARNQVTLWGPSGNILDYANKQLAGLVLDYYGVRWSLFVSLLVESLNTGSPFHQEQFNQAVFQVERGFVYSKKRYPATPVGDTLEIARKIFLKYYP
;
A
#
# COMPACT_ATOMS: atom_id res chain seq x y z
N GLN A 1 -20.49 3.08 -19.13
CA GLN A 1 -21.14 3.43 -20.41
C GLN A 1 -20.94 2.31 -21.43
N VAL A 2 -19.69 1.98 -21.77
CA VAL A 2 -19.27 0.83 -22.63
C VAL A 2 -20.12 -0.43 -22.45
N TYR A 3 -20.19 -0.99 -21.23
CA TYR A 3 -20.94 -2.23 -21.01
C TYR A 3 -22.45 -2.13 -21.29
N ARG A 4 -23.09 -0.97 -21.08
CA ARG A 4 -24.50 -0.79 -21.44
C ARG A 4 -24.70 -0.81 -22.96
N VAL A 5 -23.78 -0.21 -23.71
CA VAL A 5 -23.78 -0.25 -25.19
C VAL A 5 -23.61 -1.70 -25.68
N LEU A 6 -22.81 -2.49 -24.98
CA LEU A 6 -22.63 -3.91 -25.24
C LEU A 6 -23.81 -4.78 -24.76
N GLY A 7 -24.90 -4.22 -24.22
CA GLY A 7 -26.10 -4.98 -23.84
C GLY A 7 -26.09 -5.58 -22.43
N LEU A 8 -25.16 -5.19 -21.56
CA LEU A 8 -25.22 -5.56 -20.13
C LEU A 8 -26.30 -4.74 -19.42
N ASN A 9 -27.04 -5.41 -18.55
CA ASN A 9 -28.02 -4.73 -17.70
C ASN A 9 -27.33 -4.07 -16.49
N GLN A 10 -28.03 -3.14 -15.84
CA GLN A 10 -27.41 -2.38 -14.74
C GLN A 10 -26.98 -3.27 -13.58
N SER A 11 -27.76 -4.30 -13.24
CA SER A 11 -27.42 -5.25 -12.17
C SER A 11 -26.12 -6.02 -12.44
N GLU A 12 -25.81 -6.35 -13.70
CA GLU A 12 -24.54 -7.01 -14.05
C GLU A 12 -23.35 -6.08 -13.92
N ILE A 13 -23.54 -4.79 -14.23
CA ILE A 13 -22.51 -3.77 -14.07
C ILE A 13 -22.25 -3.50 -12.59
N ASP A 14 -23.32 -3.38 -11.81
CA ASP A 14 -23.27 -3.16 -10.36
C ASP A 14 -22.60 -4.33 -9.63
N ALA A 15 -22.83 -5.56 -10.09
CA ALA A 15 -22.20 -6.77 -9.55
C ALA A 15 -20.72 -6.92 -9.95
N HIS A 16 -20.26 -6.23 -10.99
CA HIS A 16 -18.87 -6.34 -11.46
C HIS A 16 -17.92 -5.43 -10.68
N PHE A 17 -18.30 -4.17 -10.44
CA PHE A 17 -17.43 -3.22 -9.77
C PHE A 17 -17.36 -3.48 -8.27
N THR A 18 -16.16 -3.40 -7.72
CA THR A 18 -15.94 -3.43 -6.27
C THR A 18 -16.38 -2.12 -5.62
N GLY A 19 -16.42 -2.10 -4.29
CA GLY A 19 -16.57 -0.87 -3.53
C GLY A 19 -15.35 0.06 -3.66
N PRO A 20 -15.48 1.35 -3.30
CA PRO A 20 -14.45 2.36 -3.57
C PRO A 20 -13.02 2.00 -3.13
N ALA A 21 -12.89 1.38 -1.94
CA ALA A 21 -11.61 1.03 -1.34
C ALA A 21 -10.84 -0.10 -2.07
N PHE A 22 -11.48 -0.80 -3.01
CA PHE A 22 -10.91 -1.98 -3.67
C PHE A 22 -10.83 -1.83 -5.20
N LEU A 23 -10.93 -0.60 -5.72
CA LEU A 23 -10.98 -0.36 -7.16
C LEU A 23 -9.65 -0.60 -7.88
N ALA A 24 -8.51 -0.50 -7.19
CA ALA A 24 -7.21 -0.82 -7.79
C ALA A 24 -7.19 -2.28 -8.28
N TRP A 25 -7.50 -3.22 -7.39
CA TRP A 25 -7.55 -4.66 -7.70
C TRP A 25 -8.71 -5.05 -8.61
N ASN A 26 -9.78 -4.25 -8.67
CA ASN A 26 -10.82 -4.47 -9.68
C ASN A 26 -10.35 -4.10 -11.09
N ARG A 27 -9.67 -2.96 -11.24
CA ARG A 27 -9.17 -2.47 -12.54
C ARG A 27 -8.10 -3.39 -13.11
N MET A 28 -7.29 -3.99 -12.25
CA MET A 28 -6.26 -4.97 -12.62
C MET A 28 -6.81 -6.39 -12.86
N GLY A 29 -8.11 -6.63 -12.65
CA GLY A 29 -8.75 -7.94 -12.87
C GLY A 29 -8.64 -8.93 -11.71
N ASN A 30 -7.98 -8.57 -10.61
CA ASN A 30 -7.83 -9.43 -9.44
C ASN A 30 -9.16 -9.67 -8.71
N LEU A 31 -10.02 -8.64 -8.65
CA LEU A 31 -11.30 -8.68 -7.93
C LEU A 31 -12.49 -8.20 -8.77
N HIS A 32 -13.69 -8.64 -8.39
CA HIS A 32 -14.96 -8.07 -8.84
C HIS A 32 -16.01 -8.17 -7.72
N GLY A 33 -16.97 -7.25 -7.72
CA GLY A 33 -18.14 -7.22 -6.82
C GLY A 33 -17.88 -6.95 -5.34
N TRP A 34 -16.69 -7.23 -4.81
CA TRP A 34 -16.38 -7.11 -3.38
C TRP A 34 -16.66 -5.71 -2.85
N ALA A 35 -17.46 -5.62 -1.78
CA ALA A 35 -17.83 -4.38 -1.11
C ALA A 35 -18.58 -3.33 -1.97
N GLY A 36 -19.04 -3.74 -3.16
CA GLY A 36 -19.92 -2.95 -4.03
C GLY A 36 -21.40 -3.01 -3.61
N PRO A 37 -22.32 -2.47 -4.43
CA PRO A 37 -22.06 -1.81 -5.73
C PRO A 37 -21.61 -0.35 -5.56
N LEU A 38 -21.18 0.26 -6.66
CA LEU A 38 -20.96 1.72 -6.75
C LEU A 38 -22.28 2.41 -7.13
N PRO A 39 -22.76 3.38 -6.33
CA PRO A 39 -23.98 4.11 -6.66
C PRO A 39 -23.76 5.11 -7.81
N ARG A 40 -24.86 5.59 -8.41
CA ARG A 40 -24.80 6.64 -9.45
C ARG A 40 -24.07 7.90 -8.98
N ALA A 41 -24.24 8.28 -7.71
CA ALA A 41 -23.59 9.44 -7.12
C ALA A 41 -22.06 9.37 -7.21
N TRP A 42 -21.49 8.19 -6.94
CA TRP A 42 -20.06 7.94 -7.09
C TRP A 42 -19.57 8.30 -8.49
N HIS A 43 -20.24 7.79 -9.53
CA HIS A 43 -19.83 8.05 -10.90
C HIS A 43 -19.87 9.53 -11.28
N LEU A 44 -20.89 10.28 -10.82
CA LEU A 44 -21.00 11.72 -11.10
C LEU A 44 -19.89 12.51 -10.40
N GLN A 45 -19.62 12.20 -9.13
CA GLN A 45 -18.56 12.86 -8.36
C GLN A 45 -17.17 12.56 -8.92
N GLN A 46 -16.88 11.30 -9.27
CA GLN A 46 -15.60 10.90 -9.83
C GLN A 46 -15.38 11.48 -11.24
N LEU A 47 -16.43 11.59 -12.05
CA LEU A 47 -16.38 12.26 -13.35
C LEU A 47 -16.00 13.74 -13.18
N TYR A 48 -16.69 14.46 -12.29
CA TYR A 48 -16.38 15.85 -11.98
C TYR A 48 -14.95 16.03 -11.44
N LEU A 49 -14.52 15.14 -10.53
CA LEU A 49 -13.17 15.18 -9.98
C LEU A 49 -12.11 14.96 -11.07
N GLN A 50 -12.31 13.98 -11.96
CA GLN A 50 -11.36 13.67 -13.02
C GLN A 50 -11.18 14.84 -13.99
N TYR A 51 -12.27 15.55 -14.35
CA TYR A 51 -12.18 16.78 -15.15
C TYR A 51 -11.23 17.80 -14.52
N ARG A 52 -11.38 18.07 -13.22
CA ARG A 52 -10.52 19.02 -12.50
C ARG A 52 -9.07 18.56 -12.38
N ILE A 53 -8.84 17.27 -12.19
CA ILE A 53 -7.48 16.70 -12.10
C ILE A 53 -6.76 16.86 -13.44
N VAL A 54 -7.39 16.41 -14.54
CA VAL A 54 -6.78 16.45 -15.87
C VAL A 54 -6.52 17.88 -16.31
N GLU A 55 -7.49 18.80 -16.11
CA GLU A 55 -7.31 20.23 -16.40
C GLU A 55 -6.16 20.84 -15.59
N ARG A 56 -6.08 20.52 -14.30
CA ARG A 56 -5.00 21.03 -13.44
C ARG A 56 -3.64 20.48 -13.86
N MET A 57 -3.53 19.20 -14.16
CA MET A 57 -2.28 18.59 -14.60
C MET A 57 -1.79 19.22 -15.91
N ARG A 58 -2.66 19.33 -16.91
CA ARG A 58 -2.31 19.93 -18.21
C ARG A 58 -1.94 21.40 -18.11
N SER A 59 -2.61 22.18 -17.25
CA SER A 59 -2.25 23.60 -17.06
C SER A 59 -0.88 23.81 -16.41
N LEU A 60 -0.31 22.77 -15.77
CA LEU A 60 1.06 22.75 -15.25
C LEU A 60 2.07 22.13 -16.23
N GLY A 61 1.65 21.73 -17.43
CA GLY A 61 2.50 21.03 -18.40
C GLY A 61 2.77 19.57 -18.05
N MET A 62 1.99 18.96 -17.14
CA MET A 62 2.09 17.54 -16.84
C MET A 62 1.34 16.70 -17.89
N THR A 63 1.93 15.57 -18.27
CA THR A 63 1.28 14.55 -19.11
C THR A 63 0.37 13.68 -18.25
N THR A 64 -0.89 13.50 -18.65
CA THR A 64 -1.79 12.57 -17.95
C THR A 64 -1.68 11.16 -18.53
N VAL A 65 -1.58 10.17 -17.65
CA VAL A 65 -1.71 8.75 -18.03
C VAL A 65 -3.16 8.34 -17.82
N LEU A 66 -3.80 7.86 -18.88
CA LEU A 66 -5.19 7.40 -18.85
C LEU A 66 -5.27 5.87 -18.92
N PRO A 67 -6.30 5.22 -18.34
CA PRO A 67 -6.41 3.77 -18.43
C PRO A 67 -6.74 3.30 -19.86
N ALA A 68 -6.39 2.05 -20.17
CA ALA A 68 -6.84 1.34 -21.36
C ALA A 68 -7.35 -0.07 -21.03
N PHE A 69 -7.99 -0.71 -22.00
CA PHE A 69 -8.53 -2.05 -21.83
C PHE A 69 -7.43 -3.12 -21.85
N ALA A 70 -7.33 -3.91 -20.78
CA ALA A 70 -6.31 -4.95 -20.62
C ALA A 70 -6.81 -6.39 -20.91
N GLY A 71 -8.05 -6.55 -21.39
CA GLY A 71 -8.63 -7.86 -21.74
C GLY A 71 -9.66 -8.44 -20.75
N HIS A 72 -9.71 -7.93 -19.51
CA HIS A 72 -10.63 -8.42 -18.47
C HIS A 72 -12.08 -7.99 -18.73
N VAL A 73 -13.03 -8.93 -18.65
CA VAL A 73 -14.46 -8.66 -18.89
C VAL A 73 -15.37 -9.19 -17.77
N PRO A 74 -16.52 -8.52 -17.51
CA PRO A 74 -17.53 -9.02 -16.58
C PRO A 74 -18.23 -10.27 -17.10
N ARG A 75 -18.76 -11.09 -16.18
CA ARG A 75 -19.55 -12.28 -16.51
C ARG A 75 -20.75 -11.99 -17.43
N GLY A 76 -21.34 -10.79 -17.33
CA GLY A 76 -22.44 -10.37 -18.21
C GLY A 76 -22.10 -10.36 -19.70
N VAL A 77 -20.81 -10.18 -20.07
CA VAL A 77 -20.35 -10.28 -21.47
C VAL A 77 -20.57 -11.69 -22.02
N LEU A 78 -20.36 -12.73 -21.22
CA LEU A 78 -20.57 -14.12 -21.64
C LEU A 78 -22.08 -14.43 -21.83
N ARG A 79 -22.99 -13.68 -21.18
CA ARG A 79 -24.42 -13.81 -21.43
C ARG A 79 -24.79 -13.19 -22.78
N VAL A 80 -24.30 -11.98 -23.06
CA VAL A 80 -24.64 -11.28 -24.31
C VAL A 80 -23.96 -11.96 -25.51
N PHE A 81 -22.73 -12.44 -25.33
CA PHE A 81 -21.93 -13.09 -26.36
C PHE A 81 -21.59 -14.53 -25.93
N PRO A 82 -22.52 -15.50 -26.04
CA PRO A 82 -22.37 -16.85 -25.48
C PRO A 82 -21.29 -17.71 -26.17
N ARG A 83 -20.81 -17.30 -27.34
CA ARG A 83 -19.74 -17.97 -28.09
C ARG A 83 -18.39 -17.25 -27.99
N ILE A 84 -18.29 -16.22 -27.13
CA ILE A 84 -17.06 -15.45 -26.96
C ILE A 84 -15.95 -16.34 -26.41
N ASN A 85 -14.76 -16.24 -27.00
CA ASN A 85 -13.60 -16.94 -26.50
C ASN A 85 -13.00 -16.17 -25.31
N ALA A 86 -13.47 -16.50 -24.11
CA ALA A 86 -12.97 -15.96 -22.86
C ALA A 86 -12.58 -17.10 -21.92
N THR A 87 -11.43 -16.97 -21.26
CA THR A 87 -10.98 -17.95 -20.28
C THR A 87 -11.05 -17.38 -18.88
N ARG A 88 -11.40 -18.23 -17.91
CA ARG A 88 -11.47 -17.83 -16.51
C ARG A 88 -10.09 -18.01 -15.86
N LEU A 89 -9.56 -16.93 -15.29
CA LEU A 89 -8.30 -16.94 -14.55
C LEU A 89 -8.46 -17.62 -13.17
N GLY A 90 -7.33 -17.86 -12.50
CA GLY A 90 -7.30 -18.42 -11.14
C GLY A 90 -7.81 -17.45 -10.07
N SER A 91 -7.99 -17.96 -8.86
CA SER A 91 -8.26 -17.12 -7.69
C SER A 91 -7.03 -16.29 -7.33
N TRP A 92 -7.28 -15.06 -6.86
CA TRP A 92 -6.24 -14.18 -6.34
C TRP A 92 -6.40 -14.00 -4.83
N SER A 93 -5.29 -14.08 -4.09
CA SER A 93 -5.19 -13.85 -2.63
C SER A 93 -6.32 -14.47 -1.79
N HIS A 94 -6.58 -15.76 -2.02
CA HIS A 94 -7.59 -16.55 -1.29
C HIS A 94 -9.05 -16.09 -1.45
N PHE A 95 -9.35 -15.18 -2.38
CA PHE A 95 -10.74 -14.89 -2.76
C PHE A 95 -11.28 -16.02 -3.63
N ASP A 96 -12.49 -16.47 -3.34
CA ASP A 96 -13.17 -17.43 -4.20
C ASP A 96 -13.62 -16.77 -5.52
N CYS A 97 -14.04 -17.59 -6.49
CA CYS A 97 -14.44 -17.10 -7.81
C CYS A 97 -15.76 -16.29 -7.82
N THR A 98 -16.43 -16.12 -6.68
CA THR A 98 -17.55 -15.17 -6.57
C THR A 98 -17.06 -13.73 -6.50
N LEU A 99 -15.81 -13.51 -6.06
CA LEU A 99 -15.19 -12.19 -5.93
C LEU A 99 -13.87 -12.03 -6.70
N SER A 100 -13.35 -13.11 -7.32
CA SER A 100 -12.11 -13.14 -8.11
C SER A 100 -12.26 -14.08 -9.32
N CYS A 101 -11.19 -14.61 -9.91
CA CYS A 101 -11.24 -15.45 -11.12
C CYS A 101 -11.87 -14.70 -12.30
N ALA A 102 -11.29 -13.56 -12.69
CA ALA A 102 -11.77 -12.76 -13.81
C ALA A 102 -11.80 -13.55 -15.12
N TYR A 103 -12.69 -13.15 -16.03
CA TYR A 103 -12.69 -13.64 -17.40
C TYR A 103 -11.75 -12.76 -18.24
N LEU A 104 -10.80 -13.39 -18.92
CA LEU A 104 -9.87 -12.77 -19.85
C LEU A 104 -10.23 -13.18 -21.27
N LEU A 105 -10.43 -12.22 -22.16
CA LEU A 105 -10.62 -12.50 -23.58
C LEU A 105 -9.36 -13.10 -24.20
N SER A 106 -9.53 -14.08 -25.08
CA SER A 106 -8.42 -14.55 -25.92
C SER A 106 -7.94 -13.40 -26.83
N PRO A 107 -6.63 -13.32 -27.11
CA PRO A 107 -6.10 -12.25 -27.95
C PRO A 107 -6.60 -12.28 -29.39
N GLU A 108 -7.03 -13.44 -29.87
CA GLU A 108 -7.60 -13.66 -31.22
C GLU A 108 -9.10 -13.35 -31.29
N GLU A 109 -9.78 -13.21 -30.15
CA GLU A 109 -11.22 -12.91 -30.09
C GLU A 109 -11.50 -11.52 -30.68
N PRO A 110 -12.28 -11.39 -31.78
CA PRO A 110 -12.59 -10.09 -32.38
C PRO A 110 -13.20 -9.09 -31.39
N MET A 111 -13.95 -9.57 -30.39
CA MET A 111 -14.54 -8.72 -29.36
C MET A 111 -13.48 -8.00 -28.50
N PHE A 112 -12.23 -8.49 -28.42
CA PHE A 112 -11.14 -7.78 -27.74
C PHE A 112 -10.96 -6.38 -28.32
N GLN A 113 -10.86 -6.28 -29.65
CA GLN A 113 -10.66 -5.01 -30.35
C GLN A 113 -11.89 -4.12 -30.26
N VAL A 114 -13.10 -4.69 -30.35
CA VAL A 114 -14.35 -3.94 -30.23
C VAL A 114 -14.46 -3.28 -28.86
N ILE A 115 -14.26 -4.04 -27.77
CA ILE A 115 -14.38 -3.52 -26.41
C ILE A 115 -13.28 -2.50 -26.12
N GLY A 116 -12.03 -2.82 -26.46
CA GLY A 116 -10.91 -1.92 -26.20
C GLY A 116 -11.01 -0.59 -26.95
N THR A 117 -11.38 -0.64 -28.24
CA THR A 117 -11.61 0.56 -29.06
C THR A 117 -12.76 1.38 -28.51
N LEU A 118 -13.88 0.74 -28.14
CA LEU A 118 -15.05 1.44 -27.59
C LEU A 118 -14.71 2.11 -26.25
N PHE A 119 -13.99 1.41 -25.37
CA PHE A 119 -13.56 1.96 -24.09
C PHE A 119 -12.68 3.20 -24.27
N LEU A 120 -11.67 3.11 -25.13
CA LEU A 120 -10.73 4.21 -25.31
C LEU A 120 -11.36 5.40 -26.04
N LYS A 121 -12.26 5.16 -27.02
CA LYS A 121 -13.04 6.24 -27.66
C LYS A 121 -13.89 7.02 -26.67
N GLU A 122 -14.64 6.33 -25.80
CA GLU A 122 -15.46 7.02 -24.79
C GLU A 122 -14.58 7.75 -23.77
N LEU A 123 -13.44 7.18 -23.38
CA LEU A 123 -12.51 7.82 -22.45
C LEU A 123 -11.91 9.12 -23.02
N ILE A 124 -11.44 9.08 -24.27
CA ILE A 124 -10.85 10.25 -24.95
C ILE A 124 -11.93 11.31 -25.21
N LYS A 125 -13.14 10.90 -25.56
CA LYS A 125 -14.26 11.83 -25.75
C LYS A 125 -14.56 12.62 -24.49
N GLU A 126 -14.48 11.98 -23.31
CA GLU A 126 -14.73 12.64 -22.03
C GLU A 126 -13.51 13.48 -21.59
N PHE A 127 -12.28 12.96 -21.67
CA PHE A 127 -11.13 13.58 -21.01
C PHE A 127 -10.03 14.11 -21.94
N GLY A 128 -10.17 13.97 -23.26
CA GLY A 128 -9.05 14.13 -24.19
C GLY A 128 -7.98 13.07 -23.97
N THR A 129 -6.77 13.31 -24.50
CA THR A 129 -5.62 12.41 -24.31
C THR A 129 -4.30 13.18 -24.34
N ASP A 130 -3.29 12.62 -23.68
CA ASP A 130 -1.88 13.00 -23.83
C ASP A 130 -1.06 11.81 -24.35
N HIS A 131 -1.73 10.88 -25.05
CA HIS A 131 -1.21 9.73 -25.78
C HIS A 131 -0.53 8.63 -24.94
N ILE A 132 -0.54 8.71 -23.61
CA ILE A 132 0.01 7.66 -22.74
C ILE A 132 -1.11 6.93 -22.01
N TYR A 133 -1.11 5.59 -22.14
CA TYR A 133 -2.14 4.74 -21.57
C TYR A 133 -1.60 3.62 -20.68
N SER A 134 -2.23 3.38 -19.53
CA SER A 134 -1.89 2.28 -18.62
C SER A 134 -2.83 1.09 -18.79
N ALA A 135 -2.28 -0.11 -18.92
CA ALA A 135 -3.02 -1.37 -18.94
C ALA A 135 -2.14 -2.52 -18.45
N ASP A 136 -2.67 -3.36 -17.56
CA ASP A 136 -1.93 -4.48 -16.97
C ASP A 136 -2.83 -5.72 -16.90
N THR A 137 -2.50 -6.75 -17.69
CA THR A 137 -3.33 -7.96 -17.81
C THR A 137 -3.03 -8.98 -16.72
N PHE A 138 -1.78 -9.09 -16.28
CA PHE A 138 -1.31 -10.20 -15.43
C PHE A 138 -0.70 -9.73 -14.11
N ASN A 139 -1.12 -8.57 -13.61
CA ASN A 139 -0.64 -8.08 -12.32
C ASN A 139 -1.06 -9.06 -11.20
N GLU A 140 -0.09 -9.77 -10.63
CA GLU A 140 -0.27 -10.84 -9.63
C GLU A 140 -1.18 -11.99 -10.05
N MET A 141 -1.42 -12.17 -11.35
CA MET A 141 -2.23 -13.25 -11.90
C MET A 141 -1.38 -14.06 -12.86
N SER A 142 -1.40 -15.39 -12.70
CA SER A 142 -0.66 -16.27 -13.59
C SER A 142 -1.36 -16.36 -14.95
N PRO A 143 -0.65 -16.11 -16.07
CA PRO A 143 -1.17 -16.41 -17.39
C PRO A 143 -1.47 -17.90 -17.55
N LEU A 144 -2.37 -18.23 -18.47
CA LEU A 144 -2.83 -19.61 -18.68
C LEU A 144 -1.81 -20.49 -19.42
N SER A 145 -0.88 -19.86 -20.14
CA SER A 145 0.19 -20.51 -20.87
C SER A 145 1.46 -19.69 -20.73
N SER A 146 2.60 -20.38 -20.57
CA SER A 146 3.94 -19.79 -20.63
C SER A 146 4.51 -19.76 -22.05
N ASP A 147 3.72 -20.16 -23.06
CA ASP A 147 4.10 -20.07 -24.47
C ASP A 147 4.33 -18.59 -24.87
N PRO A 148 5.54 -18.23 -25.34
CA PRO A 148 5.83 -16.91 -25.87
C PRO A 148 4.81 -16.41 -26.91
N ALA A 149 4.28 -17.26 -27.78
CA ALA A 149 3.31 -16.83 -28.80
C ALA A 149 1.99 -16.33 -28.17
N TYR A 150 1.51 -17.01 -27.13
CA TYR A 150 0.32 -16.60 -26.38
C TYR A 150 0.53 -15.26 -25.66
N LEU A 151 1.65 -15.09 -24.97
CA LEU A 151 1.98 -13.86 -24.24
C LEU A 151 2.18 -12.65 -25.16
N ALA A 152 2.84 -12.87 -26.31
CA ALA A 152 2.97 -11.87 -27.35
C ALA A 152 1.61 -11.52 -27.97
N GLY A 153 0.73 -12.51 -28.16
CA GLY A 153 -0.64 -12.31 -28.65
C GLY A 153 -1.45 -11.37 -27.76
N ILE A 154 -1.43 -11.59 -26.44
CA ILE A 154 -2.11 -10.71 -25.45
C ILE A 154 -1.59 -9.28 -25.54
N SER A 155 -0.27 -9.12 -25.49
CA SER A 155 0.38 -7.79 -25.53
C SER A 155 0.07 -7.05 -26.85
N SER A 156 0.10 -7.78 -27.97
CA SER A 156 -0.28 -7.26 -29.28
C SER A 156 -1.75 -6.84 -29.33
N ALA A 157 -2.66 -7.60 -28.72
CA ALA A 157 -4.09 -7.31 -28.71
C ALA A 157 -4.41 -6.04 -27.90
N VAL A 158 -3.80 -5.89 -26.72
CA VAL A 158 -3.89 -4.67 -25.89
C VAL A 158 -3.39 -3.45 -26.67
N PHE A 159 -2.17 -3.52 -27.21
CA PHE A 159 -1.57 -2.37 -27.89
C PHE A 159 -2.30 -2.02 -29.20
N ARG A 160 -2.78 -3.00 -29.95
CA ARG A 160 -3.61 -2.78 -31.15
C ARG A 160 -4.93 -2.09 -30.82
N ALA A 161 -5.55 -2.42 -29.69
CA ALA A 161 -6.78 -1.76 -29.26
C ALA A 161 -6.54 -0.28 -28.92
N MET A 162 -5.35 0.06 -28.40
CA MET A 162 -4.95 1.45 -28.18
C MET A 162 -4.73 2.17 -29.52
N THR A 163 -3.87 1.62 -30.39
CA THR A 163 -3.49 2.26 -31.66
C THR A 163 -4.59 2.29 -32.71
N GLY A 164 -5.61 1.44 -32.58
CA GLY A 164 -6.83 1.50 -33.37
C GLY A 164 -7.70 2.74 -33.11
N VAL A 165 -7.43 3.48 -32.01
CA VAL A 165 -8.10 4.75 -31.69
C VAL A 165 -7.12 5.91 -31.74
N ASP A 166 -5.93 5.74 -31.15
CA ASP A 166 -4.89 6.76 -31.05
C ASP A 166 -3.58 6.25 -31.67
N PRO A 167 -3.25 6.63 -32.93
CA PRO A 167 -2.01 6.21 -33.59
C PRO A 167 -0.72 6.63 -32.87
N GLU A 168 -0.77 7.58 -31.94
CA GLU A 168 0.38 8.06 -31.15
C GLU A 168 0.50 7.36 -29.80
N ALA A 169 -0.41 6.44 -29.47
CA ALA A 169 -0.47 5.74 -28.19
C ALA A 169 0.88 5.13 -27.76
N GLN A 170 1.29 5.45 -26.53
CA GLN A 170 2.36 4.80 -25.79
C GLN A 170 1.75 4.02 -24.64
N TRP A 171 2.17 2.79 -24.45
CA TRP A 171 1.69 1.94 -23.37
C TRP A 171 2.62 2.05 -22.16
N LEU A 172 2.14 2.62 -21.07
CA LEU A 172 2.79 2.55 -19.76
C LEU A 172 2.41 1.25 -19.05
N MET A 173 3.37 0.37 -18.84
CA MET A 173 3.15 -0.97 -18.28
C MET A 173 3.86 -1.13 -16.93
N GLN A 174 3.21 -1.75 -15.94
CA GLN A 174 3.86 -2.10 -14.68
C GLN A 174 4.76 -3.33 -14.84
N GLY A 175 6.04 -3.20 -14.47
CA GLY A 175 7.00 -4.31 -14.44
C GLY A 175 6.88 -5.24 -13.23
N TRP A 176 5.95 -4.97 -12.30
CA TRP A 176 5.77 -5.71 -11.05
C TRP A 176 5.65 -7.21 -11.25
N LEU A 177 4.86 -7.63 -12.25
CA LEU A 177 4.60 -9.04 -12.51
C LEU A 177 5.87 -9.87 -12.75
N PHE A 178 6.89 -9.29 -13.40
CA PHE A 178 8.17 -9.94 -13.67
C PHE A 178 8.92 -10.25 -12.37
N GLN A 179 8.82 -9.36 -11.39
CA GLN A 179 9.45 -9.52 -10.07
C GLN A 179 8.60 -10.39 -9.14
N HIS A 180 7.28 -10.27 -9.18
CA HIS A 180 6.34 -10.94 -8.28
C HIS A 180 6.24 -12.45 -8.56
N GLN A 181 6.27 -12.86 -9.83
CA GLN A 181 6.23 -14.28 -10.23
C GLN A 181 7.47 -14.68 -11.05
N PRO A 182 8.68 -14.63 -10.45
CA PRO A 182 9.91 -14.83 -11.18
C PRO A 182 10.10 -16.28 -11.66
N THR A 183 9.32 -17.23 -11.14
CA THR A 183 9.30 -18.62 -11.64
C THR A 183 8.57 -18.74 -12.97
N PHE A 184 7.52 -17.95 -13.20
CA PHE A 184 6.79 -17.91 -14.46
C PHE A 184 7.48 -17.02 -15.49
N TRP A 185 7.88 -15.81 -15.08
CA TRP A 185 8.43 -14.78 -15.96
C TRP A 185 9.92 -14.96 -16.20
N GLN A 186 10.28 -15.99 -16.97
CA GLN A 186 11.66 -16.21 -17.44
C GLN A 186 11.95 -15.34 -18.69
N PRO A 187 13.23 -15.21 -19.11
CA PRO A 187 13.61 -14.35 -20.22
C PRO A 187 12.77 -14.51 -21.51
N PRO A 188 12.42 -15.72 -21.98
CA PRO A 188 11.56 -15.87 -23.16
C PRO A 188 10.16 -15.29 -22.99
N GLN A 189 9.55 -15.43 -21.82
CA GLN A 189 8.21 -14.92 -21.51
C GLN A 189 8.21 -13.40 -21.42
N VAL A 190 9.20 -12.82 -20.73
CA VAL A 190 9.35 -11.36 -20.63
C VAL A 190 9.61 -10.75 -22.01
N GLN A 191 10.52 -11.34 -22.78
CA GLN A 191 10.84 -10.86 -24.12
C GLN A 191 9.63 -10.92 -25.05
N ALA A 192 8.78 -11.96 -24.93
CA ALA A 192 7.56 -12.10 -25.72
C ALA A 192 6.57 -10.95 -25.47
N VAL A 193 6.39 -10.55 -24.21
CA VAL A 193 5.51 -9.43 -23.85
C VAL A 193 6.09 -8.11 -24.38
N LEU A 194 7.37 -7.85 -24.10
CA LEU A 194 7.98 -6.55 -24.38
C LEU A 194 8.23 -6.30 -25.87
N ARG A 195 8.54 -7.35 -26.66
CA ARG A 195 8.80 -7.23 -28.11
C ARG A 195 7.56 -7.36 -28.98
N ALA A 196 6.42 -7.71 -28.41
CA ALA A 196 5.14 -7.67 -29.11
C ALA A 196 4.64 -6.24 -29.40
N VAL A 197 5.27 -5.24 -28.76
CA VAL A 197 5.01 -3.82 -29.00
C VAL A 197 6.26 -3.20 -29.65
N PRO A 198 6.11 -2.31 -30.65
CA PRO A 198 7.26 -1.64 -31.25
C PRO A 198 8.14 -0.95 -30.20
N LEU A 199 9.46 -0.96 -30.42
CA LEU A 199 10.40 -0.29 -29.52
C LEU A 199 10.07 1.20 -29.38
N GLY A 200 10.06 1.71 -28.16
CA GLY A 200 9.71 3.10 -27.85
C GLY A 200 8.21 3.38 -27.78
N ARG A 201 7.35 2.39 -28.07
CA ARG A 201 5.88 2.50 -27.92
C ARG A 201 5.35 1.86 -26.63
N MET A 202 6.24 1.31 -25.82
CA MET A 202 5.99 0.88 -24.45
C MET A 202 6.99 1.55 -23.51
N ILE A 203 6.52 2.03 -22.36
CA ILE A 203 7.36 2.49 -21.26
C ILE A 203 7.10 1.54 -20.09
N VAL A 204 8.12 0.84 -19.61
CA VAL A 204 8.00 -0.06 -18.47
C VAL A 204 8.31 0.68 -17.17
N LEU A 205 7.42 0.59 -16.18
CA LEU A 205 7.72 1.01 -14.81
C LEU A 205 8.48 -0.13 -14.13
N ASP A 206 9.79 0.03 -13.91
CA ASP A 206 10.54 -0.87 -13.05
C ASP A 206 10.16 -0.58 -11.59
N LEU A 207 9.05 -1.17 -11.17
CA LEU A 207 8.18 -0.61 -10.13
C LEU A 207 8.83 -0.59 -8.75
N PHE A 208 9.71 -1.56 -8.46
CA PHE A 208 10.36 -1.78 -7.17
C PHE A 208 11.89 -1.80 -7.30
N ALA A 209 12.42 -0.87 -8.09
CA ALA A 209 13.79 -0.89 -8.55
C ALA A 209 14.82 -0.54 -7.45
N GLU A 210 14.41 0.01 -6.32
CA GLU A 210 15.29 0.25 -5.17
C GLU A 210 15.69 -1.05 -4.44
N SER A 211 14.98 -2.15 -4.67
CA SER A 211 15.21 -3.43 -3.97
C SER A 211 15.27 -4.62 -4.91
N LYS A 212 14.41 -4.65 -5.93
CA LYS A 212 14.27 -5.75 -6.88
C LYS A 212 14.21 -5.24 -8.32
N PRO A 213 15.27 -4.58 -8.81
CA PRO A 213 15.29 -4.05 -10.17
C PRO A 213 15.15 -5.16 -11.21
N VAL A 214 14.26 -4.95 -12.19
CA VAL A 214 14.04 -5.86 -13.30
C VAL A 214 14.93 -5.51 -14.50
N TYR A 215 15.33 -4.26 -14.65
CA TYR A 215 16.18 -3.80 -15.76
C TYR A 215 17.51 -4.59 -15.86
N GLU A 216 18.06 -5.05 -14.73
CA GLU A 216 19.38 -5.68 -14.66
C GLU A 216 19.44 -7.02 -15.42
N TRP A 217 18.44 -7.88 -15.23
CA TRP A 217 18.43 -9.23 -15.83
C TRP A 217 17.63 -9.31 -17.14
N THR A 218 16.91 -8.23 -17.48
CA THR A 218 16.21 -8.08 -18.77
C THR A 218 17.02 -7.28 -19.79
N GLU A 219 18.30 -7.03 -19.51
CA GLU A 219 19.20 -6.25 -20.39
C GLU A 219 18.59 -4.89 -20.75
N SER A 220 18.12 -4.16 -19.73
CA SER A 220 17.36 -2.92 -19.89
C SER A 220 16.06 -3.11 -20.69
N PHE A 221 15.21 -4.04 -20.24
CA PHE A 221 13.90 -4.35 -20.84
C PHE A 221 13.96 -4.64 -22.35
N TYR A 222 15.04 -5.30 -22.78
CA TYR A 222 15.31 -5.67 -24.18
C TYR A 222 15.17 -4.51 -25.17
N GLY A 223 15.47 -3.28 -24.73
CA GLY A 223 15.45 -2.06 -25.54
C GLY A 223 14.19 -1.20 -25.40
N GLN A 224 13.17 -1.62 -24.64
CA GLN A 224 12.04 -0.73 -24.33
C GLN A 224 12.46 0.35 -23.32
N PRO A 225 12.00 1.61 -23.44
CA PRO A 225 12.17 2.62 -22.41
C PRO A 225 11.65 2.17 -21.06
N PHE A 226 12.33 2.55 -19.98
CA PHE A 226 11.84 2.30 -18.63
C PHE A 226 12.01 3.49 -17.68
N ILE A 227 11.16 3.53 -16.67
CA ILE A 227 11.24 4.48 -15.55
C ILE A 227 11.67 3.68 -14.32
N TRP A 228 12.76 4.11 -13.69
CA TRP A 228 13.23 3.53 -12.42
C TRP A 228 12.32 4.06 -11.30
N CYS A 229 11.53 3.19 -10.67
CA CYS A 229 10.61 3.60 -9.62
C CYS A 229 11.10 3.18 -8.25
N MET A 230 10.89 4.06 -7.27
CA MET A 230 10.93 3.71 -5.86
C MET A 230 9.50 3.34 -5.42
N LEU A 231 9.28 2.07 -5.05
CA LEU A 231 8.00 1.62 -4.50
C LEU A 231 7.89 2.03 -3.03
N HIS A 232 8.90 1.68 -2.25
CA HIS A 232 9.08 1.98 -0.83
C HIS A 232 7.99 1.43 0.11
N ASN A 233 6.76 1.91 -0.04
CA ASN A 233 5.67 1.64 0.89
C ASN A 233 4.64 0.67 0.31
N PHE A 234 4.31 -0.35 1.10
CA PHE A 234 3.24 -1.28 0.83
C PHE A 234 2.10 -1.13 1.84
N GLY A 235 0.87 -1.24 1.36
CA GLY A 235 -0.35 -1.16 2.15
C GLY A 235 -0.67 0.23 2.73
N GLY A 236 0.16 1.24 2.51
CA GLY A 236 0.08 2.51 3.26
C GLY A 236 0.50 2.34 4.71
N ASN A 237 1.32 1.34 5.04
CA ASN A 237 1.63 1.01 6.42
C ASN A 237 2.45 2.13 7.08
N HIS A 238 2.11 2.49 8.31
CA HIS A 238 2.98 3.32 9.15
C HIS A 238 4.16 2.48 9.66
N GLY A 239 5.26 3.14 9.97
CA GLY A 239 6.49 2.50 10.45
C GLY A 239 7.71 3.17 9.81
N LEU A 240 8.71 3.51 10.62
CA LEU A 240 9.92 4.12 10.07
C LEU A 240 10.71 3.06 9.31
N PHE A 241 10.93 3.33 8.02
CA PHE A 241 11.53 2.42 7.05
C PHE A 241 12.11 3.23 5.90
N GLY A 242 13.22 2.73 5.35
CA GLY A 242 13.80 3.20 4.10
C GLY A 242 15.01 2.36 3.70
N ALA A 243 15.41 2.49 2.44
CA ALA A 243 16.65 1.93 1.90
C ALA A 243 17.46 3.06 1.26
N VAL A 244 17.76 4.12 2.04
CA VAL A 244 18.25 5.41 1.51
C VAL A 244 19.53 5.29 0.69
N GLU A 245 20.44 4.35 1.00
CA GLU A 245 21.63 4.12 0.18
C GLU A 245 21.29 3.54 -1.20
N ALA A 246 20.37 2.58 -1.26
CA ALA A 246 19.92 2.00 -2.53
C ALA A 246 19.18 3.05 -3.37
N ILE A 247 18.34 3.86 -2.73
CA ILE A 247 17.62 4.97 -3.38
C ILE A 247 18.59 6.02 -3.91
N ASN A 248 19.57 6.44 -3.09
CA ASN A 248 20.54 7.48 -3.44
C ASN A 248 21.47 7.08 -4.60
N ARG A 249 21.69 5.78 -4.83
CA ARG A 249 22.59 5.28 -5.87
C ARG A 249 21.86 4.72 -7.09
N GLY A 250 20.68 4.11 -6.88
CA GLY A 250 19.94 3.31 -7.85
C GLY A 250 19.74 4.00 -9.21
N PRO A 251 19.15 5.21 -9.26
CA PRO A 251 18.94 5.93 -10.52
C PRO A 251 20.22 6.14 -11.35
N PHE A 252 21.36 6.38 -10.69
CA PHE A 252 22.63 6.63 -11.38
C PHE A 252 23.27 5.34 -11.88
N VAL A 253 23.12 4.23 -11.14
CA VAL A 253 23.53 2.90 -11.58
C VAL A 253 22.71 2.48 -12.79
N ALA A 254 21.38 2.62 -12.72
CA ALA A 254 20.47 2.30 -13.82
C ALA A 254 20.75 3.14 -15.08
N ARG A 255 21.05 4.44 -14.93
CA ARG A 255 21.43 5.33 -16.05
C ARG A 255 22.75 4.92 -16.71
N ARG A 256 23.73 4.44 -15.94
CA ARG A 256 25.05 4.02 -16.43
C ARG A 256 25.10 2.55 -16.87
N PHE A 257 24.00 1.82 -16.73
CA PHE A 257 23.92 0.42 -17.14
C PHE A 257 24.19 0.28 -18.66
N PRO A 258 24.89 -0.78 -19.11
CA PRO A 258 25.17 -0.96 -20.54
C PRO A 258 23.88 -0.94 -21.38
N ASN A 259 23.86 -0.10 -22.42
CA ASN A 259 22.69 0.10 -23.29
C ASN A 259 21.41 0.51 -22.53
N SER A 260 21.55 1.22 -21.40
CA SER A 260 20.40 1.68 -20.61
C SER A 260 19.40 2.45 -21.46
N THR A 261 18.15 2.06 -21.32
CA THR A 261 16.96 2.71 -21.89
C THR A 261 16.17 3.45 -20.82
N MET A 262 16.82 3.81 -19.70
CA MET A 262 16.20 4.57 -18.63
C MET A 262 15.82 5.97 -19.14
N VAL A 263 14.54 6.32 -19.04
CA VAL A 263 14.01 7.63 -19.47
C VAL A 263 13.49 8.49 -18.33
N GLY A 264 13.46 7.98 -17.10
CA GLY A 264 13.01 8.75 -15.95
C GLY A 264 13.12 8.03 -14.62
N THR A 265 12.73 8.75 -13.58
CA THR A 265 12.58 8.25 -12.21
C THR A 265 11.14 8.42 -11.73
N GLY A 266 10.64 7.51 -10.90
CA GLY A 266 9.26 7.51 -10.44
C GLY A 266 9.08 7.23 -8.95
N LEU A 267 7.93 7.65 -8.42
CA LEU A 267 7.42 7.29 -7.10
C LEU A 267 6.19 6.41 -7.29
N ALA A 268 6.21 5.20 -6.75
CA ALA A 268 5.09 4.26 -6.85
C ALA A 268 4.65 3.67 -5.50
N PRO A 269 4.51 4.47 -4.42
CA PRO A 269 4.06 3.93 -3.14
C PRO A 269 2.60 3.48 -3.21
N GLU A 270 2.28 2.34 -2.60
CA GLU A 270 0.89 1.89 -2.49
C GLU A 270 0.05 2.81 -1.61
N GLY A 271 0.67 3.45 -0.62
CA GLY A 271 0.06 4.51 0.19
C GLY A 271 1.03 5.62 0.56
N ILE A 272 0.51 6.84 0.67
CA ILE A 272 1.24 8.07 1.03
C ILE A 272 0.94 8.47 2.49
N GLU A 273 1.31 9.70 2.89
CA GLU A 273 1.16 10.22 4.27
C GLU A 273 2.05 9.50 5.32
N GLN A 274 3.24 9.05 4.91
CA GLN A 274 4.25 8.44 5.77
C GLN A 274 5.67 8.68 5.24
N ASN A 275 6.68 8.63 6.11
CA ASN A 275 8.12 8.62 5.78
C ASN A 275 8.56 9.73 4.80
N ASP A 276 8.06 10.96 4.96
CA ASP A 276 8.28 12.12 4.06
C ASP A 276 9.75 12.28 3.62
N VAL A 277 10.71 11.99 4.50
CA VAL A 277 12.15 12.08 4.21
C VAL A 277 12.57 11.22 3.01
N VAL A 278 11.95 10.06 2.82
CA VAL A 278 12.29 9.12 1.74
C VAL A 278 11.79 9.66 0.39
N TYR A 279 10.59 10.25 0.39
CA TYR A 279 9.99 10.86 -0.79
C TYR A 279 10.67 12.17 -1.18
N GLU A 280 11.07 12.99 -0.19
CA GLU A 280 11.89 14.19 -0.42
C GLU A 280 13.23 13.82 -1.08
N LEU A 281 13.91 12.79 -0.55
CA LEU A 281 15.16 12.29 -1.13
C LEU A 281 14.95 11.90 -2.59
N MET A 282 13.99 11.01 -2.87
CA MET A 282 13.78 10.48 -4.21
C MET A 282 13.34 11.56 -5.22
N ASN A 283 12.52 12.52 -4.80
CA ASN A 283 12.15 13.67 -5.63
C ASN A 283 13.37 14.54 -5.96
N GLU A 284 14.28 14.79 -5.01
CA GLU A 284 15.50 15.55 -5.28
C GLU A 284 16.40 14.82 -6.28
N LEU A 285 16.54 13.49 -6.15
CA LEU A 285 17.36 12.67 -7.05
C LEU A 285 16.93 12.72 -8.51
N GLY A 286 15.63 12.90 -8.79
CA GLY A 286 15.13 13.13 -10.14
C GLY A 286 15.74 14.35 -10.85
N TRP A 287 16.26 15.32 -10.09
CA TRP A 287 16.89 16.54 -10.59
C TRP A 287 18.43 16.54 -10.49
N ARG A 288 19.03 15.46 -9.99
CA ARG A 288 20.48 15.38 -9.77
C ARG A 288 21.20 14.60 -10.87
N GLN A 289 22.50 14.86 -10.98
CA GLN A 289 23.42 14.11 -11.85
C GLN A 289 24.30 13.12 -11.09
N GLU A 290 24.43 13.30 -9.77
CA GLU A 290 25.23 12.45 -8.89
C GLU A 290 24.51 12.23 -7.54
N PRO A 291 24.86 11.15 -6.81
CA PRO A 291 24.35 10.89 -5.46
C PRO A 291 24.63 12.02 -4.46
N LEU A 292 23.80 12.10 -3.42
CA LEU A 292 23.94 13.04 -2.32
C LEU A 292 24.84 12.51 -1.19
N ASP A 293 25.49 13.41 -0.46
CA ASP A 293 25.97 13.14 0.90
C ASP A 293 24.75 13.10 1.83
N LEU A 294 24.30 11.89 2.15
CA LEU A 294 23.08 11.67 2.93
C LEU A 294 23.18 12.23 4.36
N HIS A 295 24.35 12.19 4.98
CA HIS A 295 24.55 12.67 6.36
C HIS A 295 24.38 14.19 6.44
N ALA A 296 25.03 14.92 5.52
CA ALA A 296 24.86 16.36 5.44
C ALA A 296 23.47 16.74 4.92
N TRP A 297 22.91 15.96 4.00
CA TRP A 297 21.58 16.19 3.44
C TRP A 297 20.47 16.08 4.49
N VAL A 298 20.46 15.03 5.32
CA VAL A 298 19.39 14.81 6.31
C VAL A 298 19.41 15.87 7.42
N SER A 299 20.61 16.35 7.76
CA SER A 299 20.78 17.46 8.72
C SER A 299 20.14 18.74 8.19
N ARG A 300 20.36 19.05 6.90
CA ARG A 300 19.73 20.21 6.24
C ARG A 300 18.23 20.00 6.03
N TYR A 301 17.78 18.78 5.75
CA TYR A 301 16.37 18.43 5.67
C TYR A 301 15.65 18.79 6.98
N ALA A 302 16.18 18.34 8.12
CA ALA A 302 15.62 18.64 9.44
C ALA A 302 15.51 20.16 9.68
N GLN A 303 16.58 20.90 9.39
CA GLN A 303 16.59 22.36 9.53
C GLN A 303 15.52 23.04 8.67
N ARG A 304 15.40 22.67 7.39
CA ARG A 304 14.39 23.24 6.48
C ARG A 304 12.98 22.89 6.93
N ARG A 305 12.74 21.63 7.30
CA ARG A 305 11.44 21.13 7.75
C ARG A 305 10.96 21.83 9.03
N TYR A 306 11.87 22.15 9.94
CA TYR A 306 11.52 22.79 11.21
C TYR A 306 11.59 24.31 11.20
N GLY A 307 12.21 24.91 10.18
CA GLY A 307 12.37 26.35 10.05
C GLY A 307 13.44 26.95 10.97
N ALA A 308 14.17 26.13 11.73
CA ALA A 308 15.23 26.57 12.64
C ALA A 308 16.31 25.49 12.80
N PRO A 309 17.58 25.88 13.03
CA PRO A 309 18.65 24.93 13.30
C PRO A 309 18.52 24.33 14.70
N SER A 310 18.82 23.04 14.83
CA SER A 310 18.95 22.35 16.12
C SER A 310 19.95 21.22 15.99
N ALA A 311 21.01 21.27 16.80
CA ALA A 311 22.02 20.21 16.83
C ALA A 311 21.41 18.87 17.27
N ALA A 312 20.52 18.88 18.27
CA ALA A 312 19.85 17.69 18.76
C ALA A 312 18.93 17.08 17.69
N ALA A 313 18.14 17.89 16.98
CA ALA A 313 17.28 17.39 15.91
C ALA A 313 18.10 16.83 14.73
N SER A 314 19.20 17.49 14.36
CA SER A 314 20.10 17.02 13.30
C SER A 314 20.73 15.67 13.66
N ALA A 315 21.22 15.53 14.90
CA ALA A 315 21.77 14.27 15.40
C ALA A 315 20.71 13.15 15.43
N ALA A 316 19.47 13.46 15.87
CA ALA A 316 18.38 12.49 15.84
C ALA A 316 18.10 11.98 14.41
N TRP A 317 18.04 12.87 13.43
CA TRP A 317 17.84 12.50 12.04
C TRP A 317 18.99 11.68 11.45
N GLN A 318 20.24 11.96 11.83
CA GLN A 318 21.38 11.13 11.45
C GLN A 318 21.30 9.71 12.04
N LEU A 319 20.82 9.57 13.28
CA LEU A 319 20.58 8.27 13.90
C LEU A 319 19.46 7.50 13.19
N LEU A 320 18.34 8.15 12.88
CA LEU A 320 17.26 7.52 12.11
C LEU A 320 17.72 7.13 10.70
N LEU A 321 18.52 8.00 10.06
CA LEU A 321 19.04 7.78 8.71
C LEU A 321 19.90 6.50 8.65
N ARG A 322 20.82 6.31 9.60
CA ARG A 322 21.70 5.12 9.62
C ARG A 322 21.02 3.84 10.11
N SER A 323 19.83 3.93 10.69
CA SER A 323 19.11 2.82 11.32
C SER A 323 17.86 2.43 10.51
N VAL A 324 16.68 2.91 10.91
CA VAL A 324 15.37 2.60 10.31
C VAL A 324 15.33 2.92 8.81
N TYR A 325 16.02 3.96 8.37
CA TYR A 325 16.02 4.40 6.97
C TYR A 325 17.13 3.78 6.11
N ASN A 326 18.06 3.00 6.66
CA ASN A 326 19.15 2.38 5.90
C ASN A 326 19.08 0.85 5.93
N CYS A 327 17.97 0.30 5.45
CA CYS A 327 17.85 -1.13 5.26
C CYS A 327 18.65 -1.56 4.01
N SER A 328 19.68 -2.41 4.19
CA SER A 328 20.63 -2.79 3.13
C SER A 328 20.65 -4.29 2.79
N GLY A 329 19.69 -5.08 3.32
CA GLY A 329 19.65 -6.54 3.18
C GLY A 329 18.28 -7.08 2.75
N ALA A 330 17.91 -8.27 3.23
CA ALA A 330 16.57 -8.83 3.05
C ALA A 330 15.54 -8.06 3.91
N CYS A 331 15.18 -6.88 3.43
CA CYS A 331 14.31 -5.94 4.12
C CYS A 331 12.84 -6.33 4.02
N VAL A 332 12.12 -6.25 5.12
CA VAL A 332 10.66 -6.33 5.13
C VAL A 332 10.12 -4.91 5.05
N ASN A 333 9.79 -4.48 3.83
CA ASN A 333 9.14 -3.22 3.46
C ASN A 333 7.62 -3.17 3.79
N HIS A 334 7.15 -4.11 4.61
CA HIS A 334 5.82 -4.15 5.19
C HIS A 334 5.95 -4.08 6.71
N ASN A 335 5.06 -3.35 7.39
CA ASN A 335 5.07 -3.37 8.84
C ASN A 335 4.55 -4.72 9.34
N ARG A 336 5.49 -5.59 9.75
CA ARG A 336 5.22 -6.90 10.34
C ARG A 336 5.37 -6.98 11.85
N SER A 337 5.39 -5.83 12.52
CA SER A 337 5.59 -5.77 13.97
C SER A 337 4.43 -6.42 14.75
N PRO A 338 4.68 -6.92 15.97
CA PRO A 338 3.61 -7.49 16.79
C PRO A 338 2.43 -6.54 17.03
N LEU A 339 2.68 -5.24 17.10
CA LEU A 339 1.63 -4.23 17.31
C LEU A 339 0.46 -4.36 16.33
N VAL A 340 0.75 -4.58 15.04
CA VAL A 340 -0.25 -4.47 13.96
C VAL A 340 -0.71 -5.82 13.42
N HIS A 341 -0.10 -6.93 13.84
CA HIS A 341 -0.47 -8.27 13.39
C HIS A 341 -1.31 -9.01 14.41
N ARG A 342 -2.17 -9.91 13.90
CA ARG A 342 -2.87 -10.89 14.74
C ARG A 342 -1.88 -11.63 15.67
N PRO A 343 -2.08 -11.58 17.00
CA PRO A 343 -1.17 -12.21 17.97
C PRO A 343 -0.97 -13.72 17.76
N SER A 344 0.24 -14.20 18.02
CA SER A 344 0.57 -15.63 18.05
C SER A 344 1.78 -15.91 18.94
N LEU A 345 2.02 -17.16 19.30
CA LEU A 345 3.24 -17.54 20.02
C LEU A 345 4.52 -17.55 19.14
N HIS A 346 4.39 -17.26 17.84
CA HIS A 346 5.46 -17.39 16.85
C HIS A 346 5.62 -16.14 15.96
N MET A 347 5.61 -14.95 16.57
CA MET A 347 5.79 -13.69 15.85
C MET A 347 7.28 -13.35 15.72
N ASP A 348 7.67 -12.82 14.56
CA ASP A 348 9.02 -12.30 14.33
C ASP A 348 9.15 -10.90 14.95
N THR A 349 10.22 -10.69 15.71
CA THR A 349 10.53 -9.44 16.40
C THR A 349 11.89 -8.87 15.98
N ARG A 350 12.54 -9.48 14.98
CA ARG A 350 13.84 -9.03 14.51
C ARG A 350 13.75 -7.65 13.87
N LEU A 351 14.72 -6.81 14.17
CA LEU A 351 14.93 -5.51 13.56
C LEU A 351 16.14 -5.59 12.63
N TRP A 352 16.12 -4.86 11.50
CA TRP A 352 17.29 -4.74 10.61
C TRP A 352 18.29 -3.68 11.07
N TYR A 353 18.06 -3.08 12.23
CA TYR A 353 18.81 -1.97 12.79
C TYR A 353 18.91 -2.11 14.31
N ASN A 354 19.82 -1.35 14.92
CA ASN A 354 19.95 -1.33 16.38
C ASN A 354 18.80 -0.52 17.02
N ALA A 355 18.01 -1.15 17.89
CA ALA A 355 16.88 -0.52 18.57
C ALA A 355 17.27 0.77 19.31
N SER A 356 18.49 0.81 19.89
CA SER A 356 18.98 1.97 20.64
C SER A 356 19.02 3.25 19.81
N ASP A 357 19.25 3.16 18.49
CA ASP A 357 19.33 4.34 17.63
C ASP A 357 17.98 5.08 17.56
N VAL A 358 16.86 4.35 17.60
CA VAL A 358 15.52 4.94 17.65
C VAL A 358 15.24 5.56 19.01
N TYR A 359 15.58 4.87 20.10
CA TYR A 359 15.41 5.43 21.45
C TYR A 359 16.25 6.70 21.64
N GLU A 360 17.51 6.71 21.19
CA GLU A 360 18.36 7.89 21.30
C GLU A 360 17.89 9.02 20.38
N ALA A 361 17.43 8.73 19.16
CA ALA A 361 16.79 9.72 18.29
C ALA A 361 15.53 10.33 18.94
N TRP A 362 14.72 9.50 19.60
CA TRP A 362 13.54 9.94 20.35
C TRP A 362 13.92 10.89 21.49
N ARG A 363 14.92 10.53 22.30
CA ARG A 363 15.48 11.39 23.37
C ARG A 363 15.94 12.73 22.83
N LEU A 364 16.71 12.72 21.74
CA LEU A 364 17.26 13.92 21.13
C LEU A 364 16.18 14.82 20.55
N LEU A 365 15.18 14.28 19.86
CA LEU A 365 14.04 15.07 19.39
C LEU A 365 13.28 15.70 20.56
N LEU A 366 12.97 14.95 21.62
CA LEU A 366 12.30 15.52 22.80
C LEU A 366 13.14 16.62 23.48
N SER A 367 14.47 16.51 23.48
CA SER A 367 15.34 17.57 24.01
C SER A 367 15.29 18.87 23.19
N ALA A 368 14.94 18.78 21.90
CA ALA A 368 14.77 19.94 21.03
C ALA A 368 13.37 20.59 21.13
N ALA A 369 12.45 20.03 21.92
CA ALA A 369 11.05 20.46 21.96
C ALA A 369 10.86 21.92 22.41
N THR A 370 11.71 22.42 23.32
CA THR A 370 11.64 23.83 23.75
C THR A 370 11.92 24.79 22.59
N ALA A 371 12.83 24.43 21.67
CA ALA A 371 13.22 25.28 20.56
C ALA A 371 12.33 25.09 19.32
N LEU A 372 11.88 23.86 19.06
CA LEU A 372 11.19 23.49 17.81
C LEU A 372 9.70 23.17 17.99
N GLY A 373 9.19 23.18 19.22
CA GLY A 373 7.84 22.70 19.56
C GLY A 373 6.68 23.47 18.95
N SER A 374 6.92 24.68 18.44
CA SER A 374 5.92 25.46 17.68
C SER A 374 5.77 25.00 16.23
N SER A 375 6.74 24.27 15.67
CA SER A 375 6.68 23.76 14.30
C SER A 375 5.72 22.56 14.23
N PRO A 376 4.66 22.62 13.40
CA PRO A 376 3.75 21.49 13.20
C PRO A 376 4.47 20.24 12.68
N ALA A 377 5.45 20.42 11.80
CA ALA A 377 6.25 19.32 11.24
C ALA A 377 7.11 18.65 12.32
N PHE A 378 7.70 19.44 13.23
CA PHE A 378 8.42 18.89 14.37
C PHE A 378 7.51 18.09 15.30
N ARG A 379 6.31 18.60 15.61
CA ARG A 379 5.34 17.88 16.44
C ARG A 379 4.87 16.57 15.79
N TYR A 380 4.72 16.55 14.47
CA TYR A 380 4.42 15.32 13.72
C TYR A 380 5.57 14.31 13.85
N ASP A 381 6.80 14.73 13.61
CA ASP A 381 7.95 13.83 13.67
C ASP A 381 8.22 13.30 15.10
N VAL A 382 8.00 14.13 16.14
CA VAL A 382 8.04 13.67 17.54
C VAL A 382 6.97 12.60 17.78
N ALA A 383 5.76 12.76 17.26
CA ALA A 383 4.70 11.76 17.40
C ALA A 383 5.07 10.46 16.67
N ASP A 384 5.57 10.54 15.44
CA ASP A 384 5.91 9.34 14.65
C ASP A 384 7.11 8.58 15.22
N VAL A 385 8.13 9.29 15.71
CA VAL A 385 9.28 8.67 16.40
C VAL A 385 8.88 8.08 17.75
N THR A 386 8.01 8.76 18.51
CA THR A 386 7.46 8.20 19.76
C THR A 386 6.63 6.95 19.46
N ARG A 387 5.78 6.98 18.43
CA ARG A 387 5.02 5.82 17.95
C ARG A 387 5.96 4.66 17.55
N GLN A 388 7.07 4.95 16.88
CA GLN A 388 8.07 3.94 16.53
C GLN A 388 8.73 3.32 17.78
N ALA A 389 9.07 4.12 18.79
CA ALA A 389 9.61 3.63 20.05
C ALA A 389 8.59 2.73 20.78
N VAL A 390 7.31 3.12 20.82
CA VAL A 390 6.25 2.27 21.40
C VAL A 390 6.07 0.97 20.62
N GLN A 391 6.17 0.99 19.29
CA GLN A 391 6.15 -0.25 18.49
C GLN A 391 7.28 -1.23 18.89
N GLN A 392 8.49 -0.72 19.19
CA GLN A 392 9.59 -1.55 19.67
C GLN A 392 9.29 -2.12 21.06
N LEU A 393 8.80 -1.28 21.98
CA LEU A 393 8.37 -1.70 23.31
C LEU A 393 7.29 -2.80 23.26
N VAL A 394 6.32 -2.70 22.34
CA VAL A 394 5.32 -3.77 22.14
C VAL A 394 5.98 -5.08 21.72
N GLY A 395 7.03 -5.03 20.91
CA GLY A 395 7.85 -6.20 20.58
C GLY A 395 8.55 -6.80 21.81
N ASP A 396 9.13 -5.96 22.67
CA ASP A 396 9.81 -6.40 23.90
C ASP A 396 8.82 -7.01 24.90
N TYR A 397 7.66 -6.38 25.11
CA TYR A 397 6.62 -6.90 26.00
C TYR A 397 5.97 -8.17 25.45
N TYR A 398 5.85 -8.31 24.13
CA TYR A 398 5.46 -9.57 23.50
C TYR A 398 6.43 -10.70 23.84
N GLN A 399 7.75 -10.47 23.72
CA GLN A 399 8.75 -11.47 24.09
C GLN A 399 8.63 -11.87 25.57
N ARG A 400 8.45 -10.89 26.47
CA ARG A 400 8.22 -11.16 27.91
C ARG A 400 6.97 -12.00 28.16
N ILE A 401 5.86 -11.68 27.49
CA ILE A 401 4.59 -12.45 27.55
C ILE A 401 4.83 -13.89 27.10
N ARG A 402 5.45 -14.07 25.92
CA ARG A 402 5.74 -15.39 25.35
C ARG A 402 6.63 -16.22 26.27
N ASP A 403 7.72 -15.64 26.76
CA ASP A 403 8.71 -16.33 27.58
C ASP A 403 8.17 -16.65 28.99
N ALA A 404 7.31 -15.78 29.54
CA ALA A 404 6.59 -16.06 30.78
C ALA A 404 5.59 -17.21 30.59
N PHE A 405 4.83 -17.22 29.49
CA PHE A 405 3.92 -18.32 29.16
C PHE A 405 4.66 -19.66 29.00
N GLN A 406 5.78 -19.67 28.25
CA GLN A 406 6.60 -20.87 28.04
C GLN A 406 7.17 -21.42 29.35
N ARG A 407 7.59 -20.55 30.28
CA ARG A 407 8.07 -20.94 31.61
C ARG A 407 6.96 -21.17 32.63
N ARG A 408 5.69 -21.06 32.22
CA ARG A 408 4.50 -21.14 33.09
C ARG A 408 4.52 -20.16 34.27
N ALA A 409 5.12 -18.99 34.07
CA ALA A 409 5.32 -17.95 35.07
C ALA A 409 4.13 -16.97 35.03
N LEU A 410 3.04 -17.34 35.71
CA LEU A 410 1.77 -16.59 35.67
C LEU A 410 1.90 -15.13 36.18
N PRO A 411 2.59 -14.82 37.29
CA PRO A 411 2.76 -13.44 37.74
C PRO A 411 3.45 -12.55 36.69
N GLU A 412 4.48 -13.06 36.02
CA GLU A 412 5.22 -12.37 34.97
C GLU A 412 4.39 -12.19 33.70
N LEU A 413 3.57 -13.20 33.34
CA LEU A 413 2.62 -13.11 32.24
C LEU A 413 1.59 -12.00 32.51
N LEU A 414 1.03 -11.95 33.71
CA LEU A 414 0.07 -10.93 34.14
C LEU A 414 0.71 -9.54 34.16
N ALA A 415 1.95 -9.41 34.66
CA ALA A 415 2.65 -8.14 34.69
C ALA A 415 2.95 -7.62 33.26
N ALA A 416 3.53 -8.45 32.40
CA ALA A 416 3.87 -8.05 31.04
C ALA A 416 2.62 -7.79 30.17
N GLY A 417 1.61 -8.67 30.27
CA GLY A 417 0.32 -8.49 29.61
C GLY A 417 -0.43 -7.25 30.11
N GLY A 418 -0.38 -7.00 31.42
CA GLY A 418 -0.99 -5.83 32.04
C GLY A 418 -0.39 -4.52 31.52
N VAL A 419 0.94 -4.41 31.47
CA VAL A 419 1.60 -3.21 30.92
C VAL A 419 1.27 -3.03 29.44
N LEU A 420 1.27 -4.09 28.65
CA LEU A 420 0.91 -4.01 27.23
C LEU A 420 -0.52 -3.46 27.04
N LEU A 421 -1.50 -4.03 27.75
CA LEU A 421 -2.92 -3.78 27.52
C LEU A 421 -3.44 -2.52 28.18
N TYR A 422 -3.01 -2.24 29.41
CA TYR A 422 -3.59 -1.18 30.22
C TYR A 422 -2.75 0.09 30.23
N ASP A 423 -1.50 0.02 29.76
CA ASP A 423 -0.64 1.18 29.67
C ASP A 423 -0.15 1.47 28.24
N LEU A 424 0.66 0.59 27.63
CA LEU A 424 1.34 0.89 26.36
C LEU A 424 0.38 1.17 25.21
N LEU A 425 -0.63 0.31 24.98
CA LEU A 425 -1.59 0.49 23.89
C LEU A 425 -2.51 1.72 24.11
N PRO A 426 -3.05 1.95 25.32
CA PRO A 426 -3.77 3.20 25.62
C PRO A 426 -2.94 4.47 25.48
N GLU A 427 -1.68 4.47 25.94
CA GLU A 427 -0.79 5.62 25.80
C GLU A 427 -0.43 5.89 24.33
N LEU A 428 -0.24 4.83 23.53
CA LEU A 428 -0.06 4.95 22.08
C LEU A 428 -1.29 5.58 21.40
N ASP A 429 -2.49 5.11 21.72
CA ASP A 429 -3.72 5.63 21.13
C ASP A 429 -3.95 7.11 21.50
N ALA A 430 -3.65 7.49 22.74
CA ALA A 430 -3.70 8.89 23.18
C ALA A 430 -2.69 9.78 22.44
N LEU A 431 -1.44 9.31 22.26
CA LEU A 431 -0.43 10.01 21.47
C LEU A 431 -0.91 10.24 20.04
N LEU A 432 -1.38 9.19 19.37
CA LEU A 432 -1.92 9.26 18.00
C LEU A 432 -3.14 10.18 17.95
N GLY A 433 -3.96 10.16 19.00
CA GLY A 433 -5.16 10.99 19.18
C GLY A 433 -4.85 12.49 19.25
N SER A 434 -3.62 12.85 19.60
CA SER A 434 -3.16 14.25 19.65
C SER A 434 -2.68 14.79 18.30
N GLN A 435 -2.66 13.97 17.24
CA GLN A 435 -2.14 14.36 15.93
C GLN A 435 -3.12 14.09 14.79
N ARG A 436 -3.41 15.14 14.00
CA ARG A 436 -4.45 15.12 12.96
C ARG A 436 -4.28 14.01 11.93
N LEU A 437 -3.04 13.72 11.54
CA LEU A 437 -2.74 12.71 10.51
C LEU A 437 -2.76 11.27 11.05
N PHE A 438 -2.89 11.08 12.37
CA PHE A 438 -2.92 9.79 13.03
C PHE A 438 -4.32 9.40 13.56
N LEU A 439 -5.39 10.00 13.04
CA LEU A 439 -6.77 9.76 13.48
C LEU A 439 -7.53 8.82 12.54
N LEU A 440 -8.05 7.70 13.06
CA LEU A 440 -8.98 6.85 12.30
C LEU A 440 -10.25 7.64 11.93
N GLY A 441 -10.72 8.52 12.82
CA GLY A 441 -11.90 9.35 12.57
C GLY A 441 -11.74 10.27 11.36
N ARG A 442 -10.52 10.76 11.05
CA ARG A 442 -10.28 11.53 9.82
C ARG A 442 -10.51 10.68 8.57
N TRP A 443 -9.98 9.45 8.56
CA TRP A 443 -10.14 8.52 7.44
C TRP A 443 -11.59 8.12 7.22
N LEU A 444 -12.29 7.75 8.30
CA LEU A 444 -13.69 7.35 8.23
C LEU A 444 -14.61 8.52 7.89
N GLN A 445 -14.34 9.72 8.42
CA GLN A 445 -15.12 10.92 8.08
C GLN A 445 -14.96 11.26 6.60
N ALA A 446 -13.75 11.20 6.02
CA ALA A 446 -13.54 11.43 4.60
C ALA A 446 -14.33 10.42 3.71
N ALA A 447 -14.39 9.15 4.12
CA ALA A 447 -15.20 8.15 3.44
C ALA A 447 -16.70 8.50 3.48
N ARG A 448 -17.18 9.01 4.61
CA ARG A 448 -18.58 9.43 4.77
C ARG A 448 -18.91 10.72 4.03
N ASP A 449 -18.01 11.70 4.03
CA ASP A 449 -18.19 12.99 3.34
C ASP A 449 -18.24 12.83 1.82
N THR A 450 -17.72 11.72 1.29
CA THR A 450 -17.84 11.35 -0.12
C THR A 450 -19.25 10.85 -0.47
N ALA A 451 -20.00 10.31 0.50
CA ALA A 451 -21.31 9.73 0.26
C ALA A 451 -22.40 10.77 0.02
N ALA A 452 -23.39 10.44 -0.82
CA ALA A 452 -24.56 11.30 -1.07
C ALA A 452 -25.76 10.96 -0.16
N SER A 453 -25.67 9.92 0.66
CA SER A 453 -26.70 9.52 1.62
C SER A 453 -26.11 8.78 2.82
N GLU A 454 -26.87 8.67 3.91
CA GLU A 454 -26.43 7.92 5.10
C GLU A 454 -26.15 6.44 4.79
N ARG A 455 -26.95 5.80 3.92
CA ARG A 455 -26.74 4.41 3.51
C ARG A 455 -25.42 4.24 2.77
N GLU A 456 -25.08 5.17 1.87
CA GLU A 456 -23.80 5.18 1.18
C GLU A 456 -22.65 5.46 2.17
N ALA A 457 -22.85 6.37 3.12
CA ALA A 457 -21.85 6.70 4.12
C ALA A 457 -21.52 5.48 5.01
N GLU A 458 -22.52 4.70 5.41
CA GLU A 458 -22.33 3.44 6.13
C GLU A 458 -21.59 2.39 5.29
N GLN A 459 -21.84 2.30 3.98
CA GLN A 459 -21.11 1.41 3.09
C GLN A 459 -19.65 1.84 2.94
N TYR A 460 -19.39 3.12 2.68
CA TYR A 460 -18.03 3.63 2.45
C TYR A 460 -17.18 3.54 3.71
N GLU A 461 -17.77 3.80 4.88
CA GLU A 461 -17.09 3.60 6.15
C GLU A 461 -16.76 2.13 6.41
N ARG A 462 -17.68 1.20 6.12
CA ARG A 462 -17.40 -0.24 6.22
C ARG A 462 -16.29 -0.66 5.27
N ASN A 463 -16.26 -0.12 4.06
CA ASN A 463 -15.19 -0.37 3.09
C ASN A 463 -13.85 0.15 3.62
N ALA A 464 -13.84 1.37 4.16
CA ALA A 464 -12.65 2.00 4.76
C ALA A 464 -12.10 1.21 5.96
N ARG A 465 -12.97 0.71 6.85
CA ARG A 465 -12.59 -0.16 7.97
C ARG A 465 -12.02 -1.49 7.48
N ASN A 466 -12.71 -2.13 6.54
CA ASN A 466 -12.29 -3.44 6.03
C ASN A 466 -10.93 -3.35 5.33
N GLN A 467 -10.71 -2.31 4.52
CA GLN A 467 -9.45 -2.10 3.79
C GLN A 467 -8.23 -2.10 4.72
N VAL A 468 -8.31 -1.41 5.87
CA VAL A 468 -7.19 -1.29 6.83
C VAL A 468 -7.10 -2.44 7.84
N THR A 469 -7.92 -3.49 7.67
CA THR A 469 -8.03 -4.62 8.61
C THR A 469 -8.12 -5.97 7.88
N LEU A 470 -9.33 -6.50 7.67
CA LEU A 470 -9.58 -7.83 7.10
C LEU A 470 -9.28 -7.92 5.60
N TRP A 471 -9.38 -6.80 4.89
CA TRP A 471 -9.18 -6.62 3.44
C TRP A 471 -10.20 -7.36 2.54
N GLY A 472 -10.65 -8.55 2.95
CA GLY A 472 -11.73 -9.32 2.36
C GLY A 472 -12.77 -9.76 3.40
N PRO A 473 -13.81 -10.52 2.98
CA PRO A 473 -14.87 -10.98 3.87
C PRO A 473 -14.38 -11.94 4.96
N SER A 474 -13.32 -12.69 4.68
CA SER A 474 -12.82 -13.76 5.53
C SER A 474 -11.41 -13.49 6.08
N GLY A 475 -10.97 -12.23 6.07
CA GLY A 475 -9.58 -11.91 6.42
C GLY A 475 -8.58 -12.32 5.33
N ASN A 476 -8.98 -12.24 4.07
CA ASN A 476 -8.25 -12.77 2.92
C ASN A 476 -6.81 -12.24 2.82
N ILE A 477 -6.58 -10.98 3.17
CA ILE A 477 -5.25 -10.34 3.22
C ILE A 477 -5.13 -9.55 4.52
N LEU A 478 -5.37 -10.26 5.63
CA LEU A 478 -5.42 -9.71 6.98
C LEU A 478 -4.21 -8.83 7.30
N ASP A 479 -4.49 -7.62 7.80
CA ASP A 479 -3.51 -6.62 8.26
C ASP A 479 -2.55 -6.12 7.18
N TYR A 480 -2.80 -6.39 5.89
CA TYR A 480 -1.91 -5.96 4.80
C TYR A 480 -1.74 -4.45 4.74
N ALA A 481 -2.86 -3.73 4.81
CA ALA A 481 -2.92 -2.27 4.81
C ALA A 481 -3.11 -1.72 6.23
N ASN A 482 -2.44 -2.35 7.21
CA ASN A 482 -2.48 -1.91 8.60
C ASN A 482 -2.10 -0.42 8.75
N LYS A 483 -2.60 0.20 9.82
CA LYS A 483 -2.29 1.58 10.17
C LYS A 483 -2.10 1.68 11.67
N GLN A 484 -1.34 2.67 12.14
CA GLN A 484 -1.27 3.00 13.56
C GLN A 484 -2.02 4.32 13.73
N LEU A 485 -3.34 4.21 13.92
CA LEU A 485 -4.24 5.34 14.09
C LEU A 485 -4.97 5.25 15.42
N ALA A 486 -5.21 6.41 16.05
CA ALA A 486 -6.05 6.51 17.23
C ALA A 486 -7.46 5.97 16.93
N GLY A 487 -8.01 5.20 17.87
CA GLY A 487 -9.21 4.40 17.70
C GLY A 487 -8.93 3.01 17.12
N LEU A 488 -8.12 2.90 16.06
CA LEU A 488 -7.74 1.60 15.50
C LEU A 488 -6.84 0.82 16.47
N VAL A 489 -5.91 1.52 17.15
CA VAL A 489 -5.03 0.89 18.13
C VAL A 489 -5.82 0.25 19.27
N LEU A 490 -6.75 0.98 19.90
CA LEU A 490 -7.53 0.41 20.99
C LEU A 490 -8.60 -0.59 20.53
N ASP A 491 -9.46 -0.21 19.60
CA ASP A 491 -10.67 -0.97 19.30
C ASP A 491 -10.44 -2.13 18.30
N TYR A 492 -9.27 -2.18 17.67
CA TYR A 492 -8.90 -3.28 16.77
C TYR A 492 -7.68 -4.04 17.28
N TYR A 493 -6.51 -3.41 17.47
CA TYR A 493 -5.31 -4.14 17.90
C TYR A 493 -5.36 -4.52 19.40
N GLY A 494 -5.77 -3.58 20.25
CA GLY A 494 -5.88 -3.77 21.70
C GLY A 494 -6.84 -4.89 22.09
N VAL A 495 -8.00 -4.97 21.45
CA VAL A 495 -8.97 -6.05 21.72
C VAL A 495 -8.42 -7.43 21.33
N ARG A 496 -7.63 -7.54 20.24
CA ARG A 496 -6.96 -8.80 19.90
C ARG A 496 -5.91 -9.20 20.91
N TRP A 497 -5.07 -8.26 21.32
CA TRP A 497 -4.03 -8.49 22.32
C TRP A 497 -4.66 -8.88 23.66
N SER A 498 -5.77 -8.25 24.04
CA SER A 498 -6.51 -8.58 25.26
C SER A 498 -7.03 -10.02 25.22
N LEU A 499 -7.68 -10.42 24.11
CA LEU A 499 -8.13 -11.80 23.94
C LEU A 499 -6.98 -12.81 23.99
N PHE A 500 -5.85 -12.49 23.33
CA PHE A 500 -4.67 -13.36 23.33
C PHE A 500 -4.11 -13.57 24.73
N VAL A 501 -3.82 -12.49 25.45
CA VAL A 501 -3.27 -12.54 26.83
C VAL A 501 -4.24 -13.27 27.77
N SER A 502 -5.54 -12.99 27.68
CA SER A 502 -6.55 -13.66 28.51
C SER A 502 -6.56 -15.17 28.30
N LEU A 503 -6.45 -15.65 27.05
CA LEU A 503 -6.41 -17.08 26.76
C LEU A 503 -5.10 -17.74 27.19
N LEU A 504 -3.97 -17.03 27.15
CA LEU A 504 -2.72 -17.53 27.72
C LEU A 504 -2.81 -17.66 29.26
N VAL A 505 -3.43 -16.68 29.92
CA VAL A 505 -3.67 -16.72 31.37
C VAL A 505 -4.62 -17.86 31.74
N GLU A 506 -5.71 -18.01 31.00
CA GLU A 506 -6.66 -19.12 31.19
C GLU A 506 -5.98 -20.48 30.99
N SER A 507 -5.13 -20.62 29.97
CA SER A 507 -4.33 -21.81 29.72
C SER A 507 -3.44 -22.18 30.92
N LEU A 508 -2.78 -21.20 31.55
CA LEU A 508 -1.97 -21.45 32.75
C LEU A 508 -2.81 -21.78 33.99
N ASN A 509 -3.94 -21.09 34.19
CA ASN A 509 -4.81 -21.31 35.34
C ASN A 509 -5.52 -22.67 35.33
N THR A 510 -5.96 -23.12 34.14
CA THR A 510 -6.71 -24.37 33.97
C THR A 510 -5.81 -25.57 33.72
N GLY A 511 -4.57 -25.33 33.28
CA GLY A 511 -3.66 -26.37 32.80
C GLY A 511 -3.98 -26.86 31.38
N SER A 512 -4.99 -26.30 30.70
CA SER A 512 -5.33 -26.63 29.32
C SER A 512 -4.36 -25.96 28.34
N PRO A 513 -3.90 -26.64 27.28
CA PRO A 513 -2.98 -26.04 26.31
C PRO A 513 -3.63 -24.93 25.49
N PHE A 514 -2.87 -23.87 25.19
CA PHE A 514 -3.29 -22.84 24.23
C PHE A 514 -3.31 -23.40 22.80
N HIS A 515 -4.43 -23.22 22.10
CA HIS A 515 -4.59 -23.64 20.70
C HIS A 515 -4.75 -22.41 19.79
N GLN A 516 -3.77 -22.18 18.91
CA GLN A 516 -3.76 -21.04 18.00
C GLN A 516 -4.99 -20.99 17.09
N GLU A 517 -5.50 -22.13 16.62
CA GLU A 517 -6.68 -22.18 15.75
C GLU A 517 -7.96 -21.73 16.48
N GLN A 518 -8.12 -22.10 17.76
CA GLN A 518 -9.27 -21.64 18.56
C GLN A 518 -9.20 -20.13 18.79
N PHE A 519 -8.00 -19.61 19.09
CA PHE A 519 -7.78 -18.16 19.13
C PHE A 519 -8.10 -17.49 17.79
N ASN A 520 -7.62 -18.04 16.67
CA ASN A 520 -7.86 -17.51 15.33
C ASN A 520 -9.36 -17.41 15.00
N GLN A 521 -10.15 -18.40 15.42
CA GLN A 521 -11.61 -18.39 15.25
C GLN A 521 -12.28 -17.33 16.13
N ALA A 522 -11.87 -17.23 17.39
CA ALA A 522 -12.42 -16.26 18.34
C ALA A 522 -12.06 -14.81 17.96
N VAL A 523 -10.79 -14.56 17.66
CA VAL A 523 -10.28 -13.22 17.31
C VAL A 523 -10.86 -12.73 15.99
N PHE A 524 -11.19 -13.62 15.05
CA PHE A 524 -11.86 -13.23 13.81
C PHE A 524 -13.25 -12.61 14.07
N GLN A 525 -13.98 -13.01 15.11
CA GLN A 525 -15.24 -12.37 15.48
C GLN A 525 -15.03 -10.94 16.00
N VAL A 526 -13.95 -10.71 16.76
CA VAL A 526 -13.54 -9.38 17.21
C VAL A 526 -13.21 -8.50 16.00
N GLU A 527 -12.41 -9.04 15.07
CA GLU A 527 -11.98 -8.32 13.89
C GLU A 527 -13.16 -7.95 12.97
N ARG A 528 -14.09 -8.89 12.76
CA ARG A 528 -15.35 -8.61 12.06
C ARG A 528 -16.20 -7.59 12.82
N GLY A 529 -16.29 -7.71 14.13
CA GLY A 529 -17.01 -6.78 14.99
C GLY A 529 -16.55 -5.33 14.77
N PHE A 530 -15.24 -5.11 14.67
CA PHE A 530 -14.68 -3.78 14.35
C PHE A 530 -15.15 -3.25 12.99
N VAL A 531 -15.12 -4.08 11.94
CA VAL A 531 -15.49 -3.70 10.57
C VAL A 531 -16.96 -3.31 10.47
N TYR A 532 -17.86 -4.03 11.15
CA TYR A 532 -19.30 -3.78 11.10
C TYR A 532 -19.80 -2.84 12.21
N SER A 533 -18.93 -2.43 13.13
CA SER A 533 -19.26 -1.46 14.18
C SER A 533 -19.61 -0.10 13.59
N LYS A 534 -20.66 0.53 14.15
CA LYS A 534 -21.05 1.91 13.84
C LYS A 534 -20.42 2.95 14.79
N LYS A 535 -19.44 2.55 15.62
CA LYS A 535 -18.75 3.45 16.56
C LYS A 535 -18.10 4.61 15.81
N ARG A 536 -18.43 5.85 16.17
CA ARG A 536 -17.78 7.05 15.64
C ARG A 536 -16.45 7.29 16.34
N TYR A 537 -15.48 7.80 15.59
CA TYR A 537 -14.15 8.16 16.10
C TYR A 537 -13.91 9.67 15.92
N PRO A 538 -13.20 10.33 16.86
CA PRO A 538 -12.86 11.75 16.73
C PRO A 538 -12.06 12.03 15.44
N ALA A 539 -12.48 13.05 14.69
CA ALA A 539 -11.77 13.55 13.51
C ALA A 539 -10.88 14.78 13.80
N THR A 540 -10.89 15.24 15.05
CA THR A 540 -10.10 16.37 15.54
C THR A 540 -9.14 15.91 16.64
N PRO A 541 -7.90 16.43 16.68
CA PRO A 541 -6.94 16.06 17.71
C PRO A 541 -7.38 16.42 19.13
N VAL A 542 -6.95 15.64 20.11
CA VAL A 542 -7.18 15.88 21.54
C VAL A 542 -5.88 15.69 22.32
N GLY A 543 -5.56 16.65 23.20
CA GLY A 543 -4.34 16.66 24.02
C GLY A 543 -3.13 17.31 23.36
N ASP A 544 -2.08 17.58 24.14
CA ASP A 544 -0.82 18.10 23.63
C ASP A 544 0.17 16.96 23.33
N THR A 545 0.57 16.87 22.06
CA THR A 545 1.50 15.83 21.58
C THR A 545 2.82 15.79 22.34
N LEU A 546 3.41 16.95 22.67
CA LEU A 546 4.74 17.00 23.29
C LEU A 546 4.65 16.58 24.76
N GLU A 547 3.60 16.99 25.47
CA GLU A 547 3.32 16.55 26.84
C GLU A 547 3.09 15.03 26.90
N ILE A 548 2.26 14.49 26.00
CA ILE A 548 1.99 13.05 25.95
C ILE A 548 3.26 12.27 25.60
N ALA A 549 3.99 12.70 24.56
CA ALA A 549 5.24 12.05 24.15
C ALA A 549 6.30 12.07 25.28
N ARG A 550 6.42 13.19 26.01
CA ARG A 550 7.32 13.29 27.17
C ARG A 550 6.88 12.38 28.31
N LYS A 551 5.59 12.24 28.58
CA LYS A 551 5.07 11.32 29.60
C LYS A 551 5.44 9.87 29.26
N ILE A 552 5.20 9.44 28.02
CA ILE A 552 5.56 8.10 27.53
C ILE A 552 7.08 7.89 27.69
N PHE A 553 7.88 8.88 27.30
CA PHE A 553 9.34 8.84 27.43
C PHE A 553 9.79 8.63 28.87
N LEU A 554 9.31 9.44 29.82
CA LEU A 554 9.71 9.33 31.22
C LEU A 554 9.33 7.98 31.85
N LYS A 555 8.28 7.33 31.32
CA LYS A 555 7.79 6.04 31.83
C LYS A 555 8.52 4.83 31.23
N TYR A 556 8.90 4.90 29.96
CA TYR A 556 9.34 3.72 29.20
C TYR A 556 10.71 3.81 28.55
N TYR A 557 11.35 4.98 28.54
CA TYR A 557 12.70 5.09 28.00
C TYR A 557 13.64 4.12 28.76
N PRO A 558 14.34 3.21 28.05
CA PRO A 558 15.19 2.18 28.67
C PRO A 558 16.39 2.69 29.48
#